data_AF-A0A9E3K9Q2-F1
#
_entry.id   AF-A0A9E3K9Q2-F1
#
_cell.length_a   1.000
_cell.length_b   1.000
_cell.length_c   1.000
_cell.angle_alpha   90.00
_cell.angle_beta   90.00
_cell.angle_gamma   90.00
#
_symmetry.space_group_name_H-M   'P 1'
#
loop_
_entity.id
_entity.type
_entity.pdbx_description
1 polymer ?
#
loop_
_entity_poly.entity_id
_entity_poly.type
_entity_poly.pdbx_seq_one_letter_code
_entity_poly.pdbx_strand_id
1 'polypeptide(L)' 'MAGATIGNLPVAFADAEPFRHFGMTDRPALLLGMDVLRQFRLVRIDFPNREIRLSVKRE' A
#
# COMPACT_ATOMS: atom_id res chain seq x y z
N MET A 1 5.22 16.98 6.83
CA MET A 1 5.23 15.50 6.84
C MET A 1 3.91 15.03 7.42
N ALA A 2 3.04 14.44 6.59
CA ALA A 2 1.85 13.76 7.09
C ALA A 2 2.18 12.26 7.13
N GLY A 3 2.32 11.70 8.33
CA GLY A 3 2.45 10.26 8.54
C GLY A 3 1.11 9.69 8.99
N ALA A 4 0.81 8.46 8.60
CA ALA A 4 -0.30 7.68 9.12
C ALA A 4 0.26 6.42 9.78
N THR A 5 -0.19 6.13 11.00
CA THR A 5 0.17 4.90 11.71
C THR A 5 -0.98 3.92 11.62
N ILE A 6 -0.70 2.70 11.17
CA ILE A 6 -1.66 1.59 11.17
C ILE A 6 -1.20 0.61 12.25
N GLY A 7 -2.01 0.44 13.29
CA GLY A 7 -1.75 -0.56 14.33
C GLY A 7 -2.14 -1.97 13.87
N ASN A 8 -1.46 -2.97 14.42
CA ASN A 8 -1.79 -4.40 14.27
C ASN A 8 -1.91 -4.89 12.81
N LEU A 9 -1.11 -4.33 11.90
CA LEU A 9 -1.04 -4.81 10.52
C LEU A 9 -0.22 -6.11 10.46
N PRO A 10 -0.79 -7.27 10.05
CA PRO A 10 -0.01 -8.46 9.80
C PRO A 10 0.94 -8.22 8.62
N VAL A 11 2.23 -8.49 8.81
CA VAL A 11 3.26 -8.34 7.78
C VAL A 11 3.97 -9.66 7.57
N ALA A 12 4.11 -10.06 6.30
CA ALA A 12 4.91 -11.20 5.89
C ALA A 12 5.99 -10.76 4.91
N PHE A 13 7.16 -11.38 5.01
CA PHE A 13 8.26 -11.21 4.06
C PHE A 13 8.33 -12.47 3.20
N ALA A 14 8.22 -12.31 1.88
CA ALA A 14 8.22 -13.42 0.96
C ALA A 14 8.69 -13.00 -0.43
N ASP A 15 9.33 -13.94 -1.12
CA ASP A 15 9.57 -13.86 -2.56
C ASP A 15 8.27 -14.17 -3.32
N ALA A 16 7.33 -13.23 -3.27
CA ALA A 16 6.01 -13.40 -3.84
C ALA A 16 6.04 -13.26 -5.37
N GLU A 17 5.33 -14.16 -6.07
CA GLU A 17 5.22 -14.15 -7.54
C GLU A 17 4.80 -12.79 -8.13
N PRO A 18 3.89 -12.00 -7.51
CA PRO A 18 3.57 -10.67 -8.02
C PRO A 18 4.78 -9.74 -8.15
N PHE A 19 5.76 -9.81 -7.23
CA PHE A 19 6.96 -8.98 -7.34
C PHE A 19 7.79 -9.36 -8.55
N ARG A 20 7.89 -10.65 -8.89
CA ARG A 20 8.55 -11.13 -10.11
C ARG A 20 7.81 -10.65 -11.36
N HIS A 21 6.49 -10.86 -11.39
CA HIS A 21 5.64 -10.48 -12.52
C HIS A 21 5.74 -8.98 -12.85
N PHE A 22 5.84 -8.12 -11.83
CA PHE A 22 5.97 -6.67 -12.01
C PHE A 22 7.42 -6.16 -12.04
N GLY A 23 8.43 -7.02 -12.08
CA GLY A 23 9.84 -6.62 -12.12
C GLY A 23 10.25 -5.77 -10.91
N MET A 24 9.80 -6.16 -9.71
CA MET A 24 10.06 -5.45 -8.46
C MET A 24 10.98 -6.23 -7.51
N THR A 25 11.70 -7.25 -7.98
CA THR A 25 12.55 -8.11 -7.15
C THR A 25 13.86 -7.46 -6.72
N ASP A 26 14.27 -6.38 -7.39
CA ASP A 26 15.54 -5.67 -7.21
C ASP A 26 15.38 -4.34 -6.45
N ARG A 27 14.18 -4.05 -5.95
CA ARG A 27 13.86 -2.82 -5.22
C ARG A 27 12.88 -3.08 -4.08
N PRO A 28 12.88 -2.25 -3.02
CA PRO A 28 11.85 -2.33 -1.99
C PRO A 28 10.44 -2.23 -2.59
N ALA A 29 9.60 -3.21 -2.29
CA ALA A 29 8.23 -3.28 -2.75
C ALA A 29 7.32 -3.81 -1.64
N LEU A 30 6.06 -3.37 -1.65
CA LEU A 30 5.04 -3.78 -0.70
C LEU A 30 3.78 -4.17 -1.47
N LEU A 31 3.27 -5.37 -1.19
CA LEU A 31 1.97 -5.81 -1.70
C LEU A 31 0.91 -5.54 -0.64
N LEU A 32 0.04 -4.57 -0.90
CA LEU A 32 -1.05 -4.20 -0.01
C LEU A 32 -2.34 -4.89 -0.43
N GLY A 33 -2.85 -5.74 0.45
CA GLY A 33 -4.14 -6.38 0.28
C GLY A 33 -5.32 -5.44 0.54
N MET A 34 -6.52 -5.92 0.18
CA MET A 34 -7.76 -5.17 0.36
C MET A 34 -8.14 -4.98 1.84
N ASP A 35 -7.69 -5.86 2.72
CA ASP A 35 -7.82 -5.77 4.17
C ASP A 35 -7.18 -4.50 4.74
N VAL A 36 -6.00 -4.14 4.22
CA VAL A 36 -5.29 -2.89 4.57
C VAL A 36 -5.95 -1.69 3.92
N LEU A 37 -6.24 -1.77 2.61
CA LEU A 37 -6.79 -0.65 1.85
C LEU A 37 -8.16 -0.19 2.39
N ARG A 38 -8.97 -1.12 2.91
CA ARG A 38 -10.27 -0.83 3.53
C ARG A 38 -10.19 -0.09 4.86
N GLN A 39 -9.01 0.00 5.49
CA GLN A 39 -8.82 0.82 6.69
C GLN A 39 -8.88 2.33 6.37
N PHE A 40 -8.59 2.71 5.12
CA PHE A 40 -8.69 4.09 4.68
C PHE A 40 -10.12 4.45 4.29
N ARG A 41 -10.53 5.68 4.60
CA ARG A 41 -11.85 6.19 4.21
C ARG A 41 -12.00 6.30 2.69
N LEU A 42 -10.92 6.70 2.02
CA LEU A 42 -10.89 6.90 0.58
C LEU A 42 -9.48 6.63 0.05
N VAL A 43 -9.40 5.84 -1.02
CA VAL A 43 -8.19 5.59 -1.80
C VAL A 43 -8.42 6.16 -3.20
N ARG A 44 -7.58 7.10 -3.64
CA ARG A 44 -7.63 7.66 -4.99
C ARG A 44 -6.32 7.34 -5.71
N ILE A 45 -6.43 6.91 -6.96
CA ILE A 45 -5.28 6.65 -7.83
C ILE A 45 -5.28 7.72 -8.92
N ASP A 46 -4.19 8.47 -9.01
CA ASP A 46 -3.92 9.43 -10.07
C ASP A 46 -2.89 8.82 -11.01
N PHE A 47 -3.38 8.19 -12.08
CA PHE A 47 -2.52 7.50 -13.05
C PHE A 47 -1.58 8.46 -13.82
N PRO A 48 -2.05 9.63 -14.31
CA PRO A 48 -1.17 10.59 -14.97
C PRO A 48 0.01 11.03 -14.10
N ASN A 49 -0.24 11.32 -12.81
CA ASN A 49 0.80 11.80 -11.91
C ASN A 49 1.55 10.66 -11.18
N ARG A 50 1.15 9.41 -11.38
CA ARG A 50 1.68 8.22 -10.67
C ARG A 50 1.59 8.36 -9.14
N GLU A 51 0.50 8.94 -8.66
CA GLU A 51 0.28 9.19 -7.23
C GLU A 51 -0.87 8.36 -6.66
N ILE A 52 -0.74 7.98 -5.40
CA ILE A 52 -1.82 7.40 -4.61
C ILE A 52 -2.12 8.33 -3.44
N ARG A 53 -3.39 8.70 -3.28
CA ARG A 53 -3.85 9.53 -2.14
C ARG A 53 -4.72 8.70 -1.22
N LEU A 54 -4.29 8.61 0.03
CA LEU A 54 -4.96 7.87 1.10
C LEU A 54 -5.56 8.86 2.10
N SER A 55 -6.85 8.73 2.38
CA SER A 55 -7.53 9.53 3.41
C SER A 55 -7.79 8.68 4.65
N VAL A 56 -7.23 9.08 5.78
CA VAL A 56 -7.53 8.47 7.09
C VAL A 56 -8.90 8.95 7.59
N LYS A 57 -9.61 8.11 8.37
CA LYS A 57 -10.72 8.60 9.19
C LYS A 57 -10.14 9.50 10.27
N ARG A 58 -10.69 10.71 10.46
CA ARG A 58 -10.52 11.45 11.71
C ARG A 58 -11.55 10.89 12.67
N GLU A 59 -11.09 10.50 13.86
CA GLU A 59 -11.97 10.34 15.02
C GLU A 59 -12.46 11.70 15.50
#